data_AF-A0A0N8VS24-F1
#
_entry.id   AF-A0A0N8VS24-F1
#
_cell.length_a   1.000
_cell.length_b   1.000
_cell.length_c   1.000
_cell.angle_alpha   90.00
_cell.angle_beta   90.00
_cell.angle_gamma   90.00
#
_symmetry.space_group_name_H-M   'P 1'
#
loop_
_entity.id
_entity.type
_entity.pdbx_description
1 polymer ?
#
loop_
_entity_poly.entity_id
_entity_poly.type
_entity_poly.pdbx_seq_one_letter_code
_entity_poly.pdbx_strand_id
1 'polypeptide(L)'
;MLISTISVYSWGHRYTHKARVYENDSIDENLESIRHDLGNVQSKWVMKKLADLAASAGLPVMTFRLGYATCHRRTGVCANYQWWGRFIRTCLKYNAVPDLQNLLEGLTTVDYMVEAVASISRIPEALGQKFNLIQSESTNLDLQTFCQRVGSYYGRQFELLPYKQWVDRWSHDTQAFLYPLRGMFANDMHNGESVLELYQNTYRWDCSRAKSFLMRGTVRESERTDEVLHRYLQHLNI
;
A
#
# COMPACT_ATOMS: atom_id res chain seq x y z
N MET A 1 -9.80 -19.58 1.23
CA MET A 1 -9.59 -18.12 1.02
C MET A 1 -8.10 -17.82 1.10
N LEU A 2 -7.59 -16.97 0.22
CA LEU A 2 -6.19 -16.51 0.20
C LEU A 2 -6.11 -15.02 0.56
N ILE A 3 -5.25 -14.66 1.52
CA ILE A 3 -4.90 -13.27 1.85
C ILE A 3 -3.54 -12.92 1.24
N SER A 4 -3.60 -12.17 0.15
CA SER A 4 -2.47 -11.66 -0.63
C SER A 4 -2.35 -10.14 -0.45
N THR A 5 -1.58 -9.48 -1.31
CA THR A 5 -1.33 -8.04 -1.28
C THR A 5 -1.38 -7.48 -2.69
N ILE A 6 -1.70 -6.19 -2.84
CA ILE A 6 -1.51 -5.46 -4.11
C ILE A 6 -0.04 -5.35 -4.51
N SER A 7 0.92 -5.54 -3.59
CA SER A 7 2.35 -5.50 -3.94
C SER A 7 2.76 -6.59 -4.94
N VAL A 8 1.93 -7.61 -5.19
CA VAL A 8 2.12 -8.57 -6.29
C VAL A 8 2.03 -7.95 -7.70
N TYR A 9 1.62 -6.69 -7.80
CA TYR A 9 1.75 -5.90 -9.02
C TYR A 9 3.12 -5.23 -9.15
N SER A 10 3.84 -5.06 -8.02
CA SER A 10 5.16 -4.45 -7.94
C SER A 10 5.22 -3.10 -8.66
N TRP A 11 6.40 -2.67 -9.09
CA TRP A 11 6.63 -1.56 -10.00
C TRP A 11 6.49 -1.98 -11.48
N GLY A 12 5.62 -2.95 -11.75
CA GLY A 12 5.47 -3.55 -13.09
C GLY A 12 4.97 -2.60 -14.17
N HIS A 13 4.43 -1.43 -13.80
CA HIS A 13 3.99 -0.39 -14.75
C HIS A 13 5.12 0.04 -15.71
N ARG A 14 6.38 -0.10 -15.28
CA ARG A 14 7.57 0.18 -16.10
C ARG A 14 7.77 -0.83 -17.23
N TYR A 15 7.25 -2.04 -17.11
CA TYR A 15 7.33 -3.10 -18.12
C TYR A 15 6.05 -3.25 -18.93
N THR A 16 4.89 -3.15 -18.28
CA THR A 16 3.60 -3.32 -18.96
C THR A 16 3.14 -2.06 -19.69
N HIS A 17 3.69 -0.90 -19.30
CA HIS A 17 3.28 0.42 -19.76
C HIS A 17 1.79 0.74 -19.50
N LYS A 18 1.13 -0.03 -18.62
CA LYS A 18 -0.25 0.23 -18.21
C LYS A 18 -0.27 1.28 -17.10
N ALA A 19 -1.22 2.21 -17.16
CA ALA A 19 -1.50 3.11 -16.05
C ALA A 19 -2.43 2.47 -14.99
N ARG A 20 -3.22 1.46 -15.39
CA ARG A 20 -4.22 0.80 -14.56
C ARG A 20 -4.09 -0.71 -14.65
N VAL A 21 -4.32 -1.39 -13.53
CA VAL A 21 -4.44 -2.86 -13.47
C VAL A 21 -5.76 -3.27 -12.86
N TYR A 22 -6.32 -4.34 -13.40
CA TYR A 22 -7.60 -4.90 -12.97
C TYR A 22 -7.41 -6.14 -12.08
N GLU A 23 -8.47 -6.49 -11.35
CA GLU A 23 -8.44 -7.61 -10.40
C GLU A 23 -8.18 -8.97 -11.08
N ASN A 24 -8.58 -9.10 -12.35
CA ASN A 24 -8.35 -10.29 -13.18
C ASN A 24 -7.05 -10.28 -13.98
N ASP A 25 -6.32 -9.16 -14.03
CA ASP A 25 -5.06 -9.10 -14.75
C ASP A 25 -4.09 -10.15 -14.21
N SER A 26 -3.33 -10.75 -15.13
CA SER A 26 -2.31 -11.72 -14.75
C SER A 26 -1.20 -11.01 -13.98
N ILE A 27 -0.83 -11.56 -12.83
CA ILE A 27 0.35 -11.06 -12.10
C ILE A 27 1.66 -11.38 -12.81
N ASP A 28 1.64 -12.32 -13.77
CA ASP A 28 2.85 -12.70 -14.51
C ASP A 28 3.32 -11.57 -15.44
N GLU A 29 2.43 -10.65 -15.81
CA GLU A 29 2.81 -9.43 -16.54
C GLU A 29 3.83 -8.59 -15.75
N ASN A 30 3.86 -8.72 -14.42
CA ASN A 30 4.74 -7.98 -13.53
C ASN A 30 5.93 -8.84 -13.05
N LEU A 31 6.11 -10.05 -13.59
CA LEU A 31 7.13 -10.99 -13.12
C LEU A 31 8.54 -10.39 -13.18
N GLU A 32 8.83 -9.61 -14.21
CA GLU A 32 10.15 -9.00 -14.38
C GLU A 32 10.47 -8.03 -13.23
N SER A 33 9.54 -7.13 -12.87
CA SER A 33 9.69 -6.29 -11.68
C SER A 33 9.78 -7.10 -10.39
N ILE A 34 8.97 -8.15 -10.25
CA ILE A 34 8.89 -8.96 -9.02
C ILE A 34 10.21 -9.68 -8.74
N ARG A 35 10.89 -10.18 -9.78
CA ARG A 35 12.19 -10.85 -9.67
C ARG A 35 13.27 -9.97 -9.04
N HIS A 36 13.13 -8.66 -9.18
CA HIS A 36 14.05 -7.64 -8.66
C HIS A 36 13.44 -6.86 -7.48
N ASP A 37 12.30 -7.29 -6.94
CA ASP A 37 11.65 -6.66 -5.79
C ASP A 37 12.00 -7.37 -4.47
N LEU A 38 11.45 -6.88 -3.37
CA LEU A 38 11.60 -7.44 -2.03
C LEU A 38 11.14 -8.91 -1.97
N GLY A 39 11.85 -9.72 -1.20
CA GLY A 39 11.53 -11.15 -1.02
C GLY A 39 10.10 -11.42 -0.52
N ASN A 40 9.50 -10.49 0.23
CA ASN A 40 8.08 -10.57 0.59
C ASN A 40 7.17 -10.54 -0.66
N VAL A 41 7.42 -9.64 -1.61
CA VAL A 41 6.66 -9.54 -2.87
C VAL A 41 6.80 -10.82 -3.69
N GLN A 42 8.03 -11.33 -3.83
CA GLN A 42 8.33 -12.59 -4.50
C GLN A 42 7.56 -13.77 -3.87
N SER A 43 7.60 -13.89 -2.54
CA SER A 43 6.90 -14.95 -1.82
C SER A 43 5.37 -14.86 -2.00
N LYS A 44 4.80 -13.65 -1.99
CA LYS A 44 3.37 -13.41 -2.21
C LYS A 44 2.95 -13.70 -3.65
N TRP A 45 3.82 -13.46 -4.63
CA TRP A 45 3.61 -13.87 -6.01
C TRP A 45 3.55 -15.40 -6.13
N VAL A 46 4.54 -16.12 -5.59
CA VAL A 46 4.56 -17.61 -5.60
C VAL A 46 3.32 -18.18 -4.93
N MET A 47 2.95 -17.65 -3.76
CA MET A 47 1.74 -18.05 -3.04
C MET A 47 0.48 -17.85 -3.90
N LYS A 48 0.39 -16.75 -4.66
CA LYS A 48 -0.74 -16.54 -5.58
C LYS A 48 -0.71 -17.51 -6.76
N LYS A 49 0.46 -17.86 -7.31
CA LYS A 49 0.58 -18.89 -8.36
C LYS A 49 0.07 -20.25 -7.88
N LEU A 50 0.42 -20.64 -6.66
CA LEU A 50 -0.08 -21.88 -6.06
C LEU A 50 -1.61 -21.86 -5.88
N ALA A 51 -2.18 -20.72 -5.48
CA ALA A 51 -3.63 -20.59 -5.35
C ALA A 51 -4.35 -20.59 -6.71
N ASP A 52 -3.77 -19.97 -7.74
CA ASP A 52 -4.30 -20.02 -9.10
C ASP A 52 -4.27 -21.46 -9.66
N LEU A 53 -3.20 -22.23 -9.36
CA LEU A 53 -3.12 -23.66 -9.69
C LEU A 53 -4.19 -24.48 -8.96
N ALA A 54 -4.35 -24.28 -7.65
CA ALA A 54 -5.37 -24.96 -6.87
C ALA A 54 -6.78 -24.65 -7.39
N ALA A 55 -7.06 -23.39 -7.74
CA ALA A 55 -8.31 -22.98 -8.36
C ALA A 55 -8.54 -23.66 -9.72
N SER A 56 -7.50 -23.75 -10.56
CA SER A 56 -7.57 -24.46 -11.85
C SER A 56 -7.84 -25.96 -11.70
N ALA A 57 -7.46 -26.55 -10.55
CA ALA A 57 -7.74 -27.93 -10.20
C ALA A 57 -9.13 -28.12 -9.55
N GLY A 58 -9.97 -27.08 -9.52
CA GLY A 58 -11.34 -27.14 -9.02
C GLY A 58 -11.51 -26.74 -7.54
N LEU A 59 -10.46 -26.31 -6.84
CA LEU A 59 -10.60 -25.83 -5.47
C LEU A 59 -11.30 -24.46 -5.43
N PRO A 60 -12.36 -24.28 -4.63
CA PRO A 60 -13.06 -23.01 -4.52
C PRO A 60 -12.21 -21.98 -3.74
N VAL A 61 -11.39 -21.21 -4.45
CA VAL A 61 -10.51 -20.19 -3.87
C VAL A 61 -11.04 -18.79 -4.14
N MET A 62 -11.12 -17.97 -3.09
CA MET A 62 -11.27 -16.51 -3.18
C MET A 62 -9.93 -15.87 -2.85
N THR A 63 -9.50 -14.86 -3.62
CA THR A 63 -8.24 -14.14 -3.38
C THR A 63 -8.50 -12.68 -3.02
N PHE A 64 -8.00 -12.25 -1.86
CA PHE A 64 -8.04 -10.85 -1.44
C PHE A 64 -6.64 -10.25 -1.45
N ARG A 65 -6.40 -9.26 -2.30
CA ARG A 65 -5.15 -8.48 -2.38
C ARG A 65 -5.33 -7.22 -1.56
N LEU A 66 -4.74 -7.22 -0.37
CA LEU A 66 -4.84 -6.09 0.55
C LEU A 66 -3.91 -4.96 0.14
N GLY A 67 -4.38 -3.72 0.29
CA GLY A 67 -3.50 -2.54 0.33
C GLY A 67 -2.67 -2.45 1.60
N TYR A 68 -2.10 -1.28 1.83
CA TYR A 68 -1.41 -0.98 3.08
C TYR A 68 -2.42 -0.77 4.23
N ALA A 69 -2.42 -1.65 5.23
CA ALA A 69 -3.28 -1.53 6.39
C ALA A 69 -2.78 -0.42 7.33
N THR A 70 -3.49 0.71 7.40
CA THR A 70 -3.03 1.88 8.18
C THR A 70 -3.39 1.78 9.66
N CYS A 71 -4.64 2.05 10.01
CA CYS A 71 -5.14 2.14 11.37
C CYS A 71 -6.59 1.68 11.42
N HIS A 72 -7.13 1.52 12.63
CA HIS A 72 -8.56 1.33 12.85
C HIS A 72 -9.28 2.69 12.80
N ARG A 73 -10.29 2.87 11.94
CA ARG A 73 -10.85 4.20 11.63
C ARG A 73 -11.40 4.96 12.86
N ARG A 74 -11.93 4.24 13.86
CA ARG A 74 -12.55 4.84 15.05
C ARG A 74 -11.58 5.10 16.19
N THR A 75 -10.54 4.28 16.33
CA THR A 75 -9.64 4.33 17.49
C THR A 75 -8.28 4.90 17.14
N GLY A 76 -7.87 4.89 15.87
CA GLY A 76 -6.53 5.32 15.44
C GLY A 76 -5.43 4.28 15.67
N VAL A 77 -5.73 3.17 16.37
CA VAL A 77 -4.78 2.10 16.66
C VAL A 77 -4.17 1.57 15.37
N CYS A 78 -2.83 1.53 15.33
CA CYS A 78 -2.04 1.09 14.21
C CYS A 78 -0.81 0.30 14.69
N ALA A 79 -0.19 -0.44 13.76
CA ALA A 79 1.02 -1.19 14.05
C ALA A 79 2.24 -0.26 14.03
N ASN A 80 2.90 -0.09 15.18
CA ASN A 80 4.03 0.82 15.37
C ASN A 80 5.34 0.41 14.65
N TYR A 81 5.41 -0.83 14.17
CA TYR A 81 6.59 -1.36 13.50
C TYR A 81 6.58 -1.15 11.99
N GLN A 82 5.42 -0.84 11.39
CA GLN A 82 5.31 -0.72 9.95
C GLN A 82 5.99 0.57 9.43
N TRP A 83 6.39 0.52 8.16
CA TRP A 83 7.25 1.56 7.59
C TRP A 83 6.57 2.93 7.44
N TRP A 84 5.27 2.99 7.12
CA TRP A 84 4.55 4.25 6.86
C TRP A 84 4.53 5.16 8.09
N GLY A 85 4.24 4.60 9.28
CA GLY A 85 4.31 5.35 10.53
C GLY A 85 5.72 5.87 10.82
N ARG A 86 6.75 5.05 10.61
CA ARG A 86 8.16 5.44 10.78
C ARG A 86 8.58 6.53 9.77
N PHE A 87 8.07 6.44 8.54
CA PHE A 87 8.27 7.42 7.49
C PHE A 87 7.71 8.78 7.92
N ILE A 88 6.45 8.85 8.34
CA ILE A 88 5.81 10.09 8.80
C ILE A 88 6.59 10.73 9.95
N ARG A 89 6.98 9.92 10.95
CA ARG A 89 7.75 10.41 12.10
C ARG A 89 9.13 10.93 11.69
N THR A 90 9.76 10.30 10.71
CA THR A 90 11.03 10.77 10.15
C THR A 90 10.83 12.10 9.43
N CYS A 91 9.83 12.22 8.55
CA CYS A 91 9.53 13.49 7.87
C CYS A 91 9.24 14.63 8.85
N LEU A 92 8.52 14.36 9.94
CA LEU A 92 8.27 15.33 11.00
C LEU A 92 9.54 15.72 11.77
N LYS A 93 10.41 14.74 12.10
CA LYS A 93 11.67 14.99 12.82
C LYS A 93 12.62 15.88 12.02
N TYR A 94 12.75 15.64 10.71
CA TYR A 94 13.66 16.40 9.84
C TYR A 94 13.00 17.56 9.09
N ASN A 95 11.69 17.76 9.29
CA ASN A 95 10.86 18.74 8.59
C ASN A 95 11.00 18.71 7.06
N ALA A 96 11.15 17.53 6.49
CA ALA A 96 11.38 17.32 5.06
C ALA A 96 10.69 16.06 4.54
N VAL A 97 10.24 16.09 3.29
CA VAL A 97 9.58 14.98 2.60
C VAL A 97 10.26 14.72 1.25
N PRO A 98 10.29 13.46 0.78
CA PRO A 98 10.91 13.17 -0.51
C PRO A 98 9.99 13.56 -1.66
N ASP A 99 10.59 14.11 -2.71
CA ASP A 99 9.93 14.37 -3.99
C ASP A 99 9.79 13.07 -4.79
N LEU A 100 8.78 12.27 -4.43
CA LEU A 100 8.38 11.05 -5.13
C LEU A 100 7.03 11.26 -5.80
N GLN A 101 6.97 11.00 -7.10
CA GLN A 101 5.80 11.28 -7.93
C GLN A 101 4.81 10.12 -7.92
N ASN A 102 3.53 10.40 -7.69
CA ASN A 102 2.41 9.45 -7.81
C ASN A 102 2.63 8.11 -7.07
N LEU A 103 3.33 8.12 -5.94
CA LEU A 103 3.55 6.91 -5.14
C LEU A 103 2.29 6.59 -4.33
N LEU A 104 1.64 5.49 -4.66
CA LEU A 104 0.46 4.98 -3.96
C LEU A 104 0.82 3.70 -3.22
N GLU A 105 0.30 3.56 -1.99
CA GLU A 105 0.43 2.33 -1.19
C GLU A 105 -0.92 1.61 -0.98
N GLY A 106 -2.00 2.17 -1.53
CA GLY A 106 -3.34 1.67 -1.27
C GLY A 106 -3.67 1.73 0.22
N LEU A 107 -3.28 2.83 0.88
CA LEU A 107 -3.55 3.06 2.29
C LEU A 107 -5.00 2.69 2.55
N THR A 108 -5.31 1.83 3.49
CA THR A 108 -6.68 1.39 3.78
C THR A 108 -6.84 1.07 5.27
N THR A 109 -7.95 1.46 5.90
CA THR A 109 -8.15 1.19 7.33
C THR A 109 -8.36 -0.30 7.57
N VAL A 110 -7.80 -0.82 8.68
CA VAL A 110 -7.79 -2.26 8.95
C VAL A 110 -9.19 -2.82 9.18
N ASP A 111 -10.08 -2.02 9.78
CA ASP A 111 -11.46 -2.40 10.01
C ASP A 111 -12.26 -2.52 8.72
N TYR A 112 -12.08 -1.62 7.75
CA TYR A 112 -12.67 -1.78 6.43
C TYR A 112 -12.17 -3.04 5.74
N MET A 113 -10.86 -3.33 5.80
CA MET A 113 -10.33 -4.57 5.20
C MET A 113 -10.98 -5.81 5.80
N VAL A 114 -11.08 -5.88 7.14
CA VAL A 114 -11.66 -7.03 7.84
C VAL A 114 -13.16 -7.14 7.57
N GLU A 115 -13.90 -6.04 7.66
CA GLU A 115 -15.33 -5.98 7.32
C GLU A 115 -15.58 -6.44 5.88
N ALA A 116 -14.75 -5.99 4.92
CA ALA A 116 -14.87 -6.36 3.52
C ALA A 116 -14.59 -7.84 3.27
N VAL A 117 -13.49 -8.39 3.81
CA VAL A 117 -13.17 -9.82 3.71
C VAL A 117 -14.29 -10.66 4.33
N ALA A 118 -14.75 -10.30 5.54
CA ALA A 118 -15.81 -11.02 6.22
C ALA A 118 -17.13 -10.99 5.42
N SER A 119 -17.48 -9.84 4.85
CA SER A 119 -18.70 -9.69 4.04
C SER A 119 -18.63 -10.49 2.74
N ILE A 120 -17.58 -10.29 1.94
CA ILE A 120 -17.44 -10.92 0.62
C ILE A 120 -17.30 -12.43 0.73
N SER A 121 -16.56 -12.93 1.73
CA SER A 121 -16.33 -14.37 1.90
C SER A 121 -17.60 -15.20 2.15
N ARG A 122 -18.71 -14.56 2.52
CA ARG A 122 -20.02 -15.21 2.71
C ARG A 122 -20.90 -15.20 1.46
N ILE A 123 -20.45 -14.59 0.37
CA ILE A 123 -21.22 -14.50 -0.88
C ILE A 123 -20.76 -15.66 -1.80
N PRO A 124 -21.61 -16.66 -2.10
CA PRO A 124 -21.23 -17.80 -2.93
C PRO A 124 -20.67 -17.39 -4.31
N GLU A 125 -21.19 -16.34 -4.91
CA GLU A 125 -20.75 -15.81 -6.22
C GLU A 125 -19.34 -15.19 -6.17
N ALA A 126 -18.78 -14.97 -4.98
CA ALA A 126 -17.40 -14.52 -4.81
C ALA A 126 -16.39 -15.65 -5.01
N LEU A 127 -16.83 -16.91 -5.07
CA LEU A 127 -15.95 -18.05 -5.32
C LEU A 127 -15.24 -17.94 -6.67
N GLY A 128 -13.95 -18.24 -6.69
CA GLY A 128 -13.09 -18.07 -7.87
C GLY A 128 -12.69 -16.61 -8.16
N GLN A 129 -13.29 -15.64 -7.47
CA GLN A 129 -13.02 -14.23 -7.71
C GLN A 129 -11.77 -13.73 -6.98
N LYS A 130 -11.20 -12.67 -7.53
CA LYS A 130 -10.04 -11.96 -6.99
C LYS A 130 -10.47 -10.53 -6.71
N PHE A 131 -10.03 -9.98 -5.58
CA PHE A 131 -10.45 -8.68 -5.09
C PHE A 131 -9.24 -7.83 -4.71
N ASN A 132 -9.19 -6.57 -5.16
CA ASN A 132 -8.26 -5.57 -4.65
C ASN A 132 -8.96 -4.81 -3.52
N LEU A 133 -8.58 -5.10 -2.27
CA LEU A 133 -9.12 -4.44 -1.09
C LEU A 133 -8.27 -3.23 -0.74
N ILE A 134 -8.57 -2.16 -1.46
CA ILE A 134 -7.96 -0.85 -1.34
C ILE A 134 -9.04 0.22 -1.31
N GLN A 135 -8.62 1.45 -1.04
CA GLN A 135 -9.40 2.65 -1.31
C GLN A 135 -9.54 2.89 -2.83
N SER A 136 -10.65 3.49 -3.21
CA SER A 136 -10.98 3.92 -4.56
C SER A 136 -10.07 5.03 -5.01
N GLU A 137 -9.97 5.21 -6.31
CA GLU A 137 -9.12 6.26 -6.87
C GLU A 137 -9.46 7.66 -6.34
N SER A 138 -10.74 7.96 -6.10
CA SER A 138 -11.19 9.23 -5.49
C SER A 138 -10.76 9.43 -4.04
N THR A 139 -10.35 8.38 -3.33
CA THR A 139 -9.99 8.40 -1.89
C THR A 139 -8.57 7.88 -1.62
N ASN A 140 -7.89 7.38 -2.65
CA ASN A 140 -6.53 6.86 -2.57
C ASN A 140 -5.53 8.02 -2.70
N LEU A 141 -4.85 8.32 -1.60
CA LEU A 141 -3.89 9.41 -1.52
C LEU A 141 -2.50 8.92 -1.90
N ASP A 142 -1.80 9.71 -2.70
CA ASP A 142 -0.37 9.55 -2.87
C ASP A 142 0.42 10.06 -1.65
N LEU A 143 1.69 9.69 -1.62
CA LEU A 143 2.63 10.05 -0.57
C LEU A 143 2.70 11.56 -0.31
N GLN A 144 2.78 12.37 -1.37
CA GLN A 144 2.94 13.82 -1.23
C GLN A 144 1.68 14.46 -0.66
N THR A 145 0.50 14.12 -1.19
CA THR A 145 -0.78 14.61 -0.69
C THR A 145 -1.00 14.19 0.76
N PHE A 146 -0.64 12.95 1.10
CA PHE A 146 -0.68 12.49 2.49
C PHE A 146 0.23 13.34 3.39
N CYS A 147 1.48 13.58 2.97
CA CYS A 147 2.42 14.40 3.72
C CYS A 147 1.94 15.86 3.87
N GLN A 148 1.34 16.45 2.85
CA GLN A 148 0.75 17.79 2.93
C GLN A 148 -0.32 17.87 4.02
N ARG A 149 -1.24 16.88 4.07
CA ARG A 149 -2.26 16.83 5.13
C ARG A 149 -1.66 16.66 6.52
N VAL A 150 -0.59 15.87 6.66
CA VAL A 150 0.16 15.76 7.93
C VAL A 150 0.77 17.10 8.32
N GLY A 151 1.39 17.81 7.37
CA GLY A 151 1.95 19.14 7.58
C GLY A 151 0.87 20.12 8.07
N SER A 152 -0.27 20.18 7.38
CA SER A 152 -1.42 21.01 7.78
C SER A 152 -1.90 20.69 9.19
N TYR A 153 -2.02 19.41 9.57
CA TYR A 153 -2.43 19.01 10.91
C TYR A 153 -1.49 19.53 12.02
N TYR A 154 -0.18 19.48 11.79
CA TYR A 154 0.82 19.96 12.75
C TYR A 154 1.18 21.44 12.59
N GLY A 155 0.56 22.17 11.66
CA GLY A 155 0.93 23.54 11.34
C GLY A 155 2.35 23.68 10.78
N ARG A 156 2.84 22.67 10.06
CA ARG A 156 4.19 22.61 9.48
C ARG A 156 4.15 22.66 7.97
N GLN A 157 5.11 23.36 7.40
CA GLN A 157 5.45 23.25 5.98
C GLN A 157 6.71 22.40 5.86
N PHE A 158 6.60 21.27 5.17
CA PHE A 158 7.73 20.38 4.91
C PHE A 158 8.55 20.88 3.73
N GLU A 159 9.86 20.80 3.85
CA GLU A 159 10.78 20.98 2.72
C GLU A 159 10.63 19.80 1.76
N LEU A 160 10.30 20.06 0.49
CA LEU A 160 10.27 19.04 -0.55
C LEU A 160 11.70 18.88 -1.10
N LEU A 161 12.27 17.69 -0.96
CA LEU A 161 13.67 17.42 -1.32
C LEU A 161 13.79 16.33 -2.39
N PRO A 162 14.78 16.43 -3.30
CA PRO A 162 15.16 15.30 -4.14
C PRO A 162 15.40 14.05 -3.29
N TYR A 163 14.89 12.90 -3.73
CA TYR A 163 14.83 11.67 -2.92
C TYR A 163 16.14 11.33 -2.22
N LYS A 164 17.27 11.33 -2.95
CA LYS A 164 18.59 10.99 -2.40
C LYS A 164 19.03 11.97 -1.31
N GLN A 165 18.80 13.28 -1.50
CA GLN A 165 19.07 14.29 -0.48
C GLN A 165 18.19 14.10 0.76
N TRP A 166 16.92 13.72 0.56
CA TRP A 166 16.04 13.40 1.69
C TRP A 166 16.52 12.17 2.47
N VAL A 167 16.99 11.12 1.80
CA VAL A 167 17.59 9.94 2.45
C VAL A 167 18.83 10.34 3.26
N ASP A 168 19.70 11.17 2.69
CA ASP A 168 20.94 11.62 3.35
C ASP A 168 20.70 12.38 4.66
N ARG A 169 19.55 13.05 4.80
CA ARG A 169 19.19 13.77 6.04
C ARG A 169 19.08 12.86 7.26
N TRP A 170 18.74 11.58 7.09
CA TRP A 170 18.43 10.68 8.20
C TRP A 170 19.19 9.34 8.16
N SER A 171 19.72 8.91 7.02
CA SER A 171 20.30 7.58 6.82
C SER A 171 21.52 7.27 7.70
N HIS A 172 22.20 8.30 8.21
CA HIS A 172 23.35 8.20 9.11
C HIS A 172 22.96 8.35 10.59
N ASP A 173 21.76 8.82 10.89
CA ASP A 173 21.26 8.93 12.26
C ASP A 173 20.63 7.61 12.71
N THR A 174 21.35 6.88 13.57
CA THR A 174 20.87 5.62 14.16
C THR A 174 19.58 5.77 14.98
N GLN A 175 19.23 6.99 15.38
CA GLN A 175 17.99 7.32 16.10
C GLN A 175 16.86 7.77 15.16
N ALA A 176 17.08 7.83 13.84
CA ALA A 176 16.00 8.08 12.89
C ALA A 176 14.99 6.92 12.91
N PHE A 177 13.69 7.23 12.88
CA PHE A 177 12.65 6.21 12.97
C PHE A 177 12.68 5.21 11.80
N LEU A 178 13.15 5.65 10.63
CA LEU A 178 13.38 4.83 9.44
C LEU A 178 14.72 4.10 9.41
N TYR A 179 15.67 4.39 10.31
CA TYR A 179 16.99 3.75 10.31
C TYR A 179 16.93 2.20 10.28
N PRO A 180 16.04 1.52 11.04
CA PRO A 180 15.92 0.06 10.97
C PRO A 180 15.51 -0.48 9.59
N LEU A 181 14.90 0.37 8.76
CA LEU A 181 14.48 0.05 7.39
C LEU A 181 15.38 0.75 6.36
N ARG A 182 16.55 1.26 6.74
CA ARG A 182 17.44 2.05 5.86
C ARG A 182 17.69 1.36 4.52
N GLY A 183 17.90 0.04 4.52
CA GLY A 183 18.14 -0.70 3.28
C GLY A 183 17.01 -0.60 2.25
N MET A 184 15.76 -0.44 2.70
CA MET A 184 14.61 -0.25 1.81
C MET A 184 14.68 1.11 1.09
N PHE A 185 15.24 2.14 1.73
CA PHE A 185 15.24 3.50 1.20
C PHE A 185 16.57 3.90 0.54
N ALA A 186 17.68 3.37 1.01
CA ALA A 186 19.02 3.82 0.62
C ALA A 186 19.75 2.85 -0.31
N ASN A 187 19.44 1.55 -0.27
CA ASN A 187 20.16 0.60 -1.10
C ASN A 187 19.62 0.62 -2.52
N ASP A 188 20.54 0.46 -3.47
CA ASP A 188 20.20 0.16 -4.86
C ASP A 188 19.49 -1.20 -4.92
N MET A 189 18.26 -1.18 -5.41
CA MET A 189 17.46 -2.37 -5.66
C MET A 189 17.54 -2.78 -7.13
N HIS A 190 17.45 -1.81 -8.03
CA HIS A 190 17.53 -2.05 -9.47
C HIS A 190 17.99 -0.78 -10.19
N ASN A 191 19.05 -0.91 -11.00
CA ASN A 191 19.59 0.16 -11.86
C ASN A 191 19.86 1.51 -11.16
N GLY A 192 20.34 1.50 -9.91
CA GLY A 192 20.68 2.72 -9.18
C GLY A 192 19.51 3.39 -8.45
N GLU A 193 18.34 2.73 -8.41
CA GLU A 193 17.12 3.16 -7.73
C GLU A 193 16.80 2.25 -6.54
N SER A 194 16.38 2.86 -5.43
CA SER A 194 15.79 2.17 -4.28
C SER A 194 14.36 1.73 -4.56
N VAL A 195 13.78 0.89 -3.69
CA VAL A 195 12.41 0.38 -3.92
C VAL A 195 11.37 1.51 -3.94
N LEU A 196 11.53 2.58 -3.15
CA LEU A 196 10.58 3.70 -3.18
C LEU A 196 10.67 4.50 -4.48
N GLU A 197 11.87 4.67 -5.05
CA GLU A 197 12.05 5.29 -6.36
C GLU A 197 11.38 4.44 -7.46
N LEU A 198 11.57 3.12 -7.41
CA LEU A 198 10.95 2.16 -8.34
C LEU A 198 9.41 2.23 -8.32
N TYR A 199 8.82 2.45 -7.13
CA TYR A 199 7.37 2.53 -6.92
C TYR A 199 6.74 3.91 -7.22
N GLN A 200 7.47 4.85 -7.80
CA GLN A 200 6.86 6.05 -8.37
C GLN A 200 5.97 5.71 -9.56
N ASN A 201 4.93 6.51 -9.81
CA ASN A 201 3.96 6.27 -10.88
C ASN A 201 3.35 4.87 -10.85
N THR A 202 3.17 4.32 -9.65
CA THR A 202 2.54 3.02 -9.43
C THR A 202 1.15 2.97 -10.07
N TYR A 203 0.76 1.77 -10.51
CA TYR A 203 -0.56 1.54 -11.09
C TYR A 203 -1.70 2.14 -10.27
N ARG A 204 -2.71 2.65 -10.98
CA ARG A 204 -4.06 2.75 -10.42
C ARG A 204 -4.64 1.34 -10.38
N TRP A 205 -4.88 0.82 -9.19
CA TRP A 205 -5.53 -0.49 -9.04
C TRP A 205 -7.04 -0.34 -9.10
N ASP A 206 -7.68 -1.10 -9.99
CA ASP A 206 -9.13 -1.22 -10.00
C ASP A 206 -9.61 -2.02 -8.78
N CYS A 207 -10.70 -1.57 -8.16
CA CYS A 207 -11.38 -2.26 -7.06
C CYS A 207 -12.89 -2.39 -7.33
N SER A 208 -13.30 -2.33 -8.60
CA SER A 208 -14.71 -2.27 -8.98
C SER A 208 -15.49 -3.52 -8.55
N ARG A 209 -14.88 -4.72 -8.58
CA ARG A 209 -15.53 -5.95 -8.12
C ARG A 209 -15.70 -5.94 -6.61
N ALA A 210 -14.65 -5.60 -5.86
CA ALA A 210 -14.75 -5.47 -4.41
C ALA A 210 -15.91 -4.54 -4.04
N LYS A 211 -15.99 -3.37 -4.68
CA LYS A 211 -17.10 -2.42 -4.49
C LYS A 211 -18.46 -3.02 -4.83
N SER A 212 -18.59 -3.67 -5.99
CA SER A 212 -19.84 -4.31 -6.42
C SER A 212 -20.37 -5.32 -5.40
N PHE A 213 -19.48 -6.15 -4.84
CA PHE A 213 -19.88 -7.13 -3.82
C PHE A 213 -20.24 -6.48 -2.48
N LEU A 214 -19.56 -5.41 -2.08
CA LEU A 214 -19.84 -4.70 -0.83
C LEU A 214 -21.11 -3.84 -0.90
N MET A 215 -21.50 -3.34 -2.09
CA MET A 215 -22.76 -2.61 -2.27
C MET A 215 -23.99 -3.44 -1.91
N ARG A 216 -23.91 -4.78 -2.00
CA ARG A 216 -24.95 -5.71 -1.58
C ARG A 216 -25.16 -5.77 -0.06
N GLY A 217 -24.19 -5.27 0.71
CA GLY A 217 -24.21 -5.28 2.18
C GLY A 217 -24.14 -3.88 2.79
N THR A 218 -23.85 -3.84 4.09
CA THR A 218 -23.72 -2.60 4.89
C THR A 218 -22.31 -2.04 4.94
N VAL A 219 -21.31 -2.82 4.50
CA VAL A 219 -19.91 -2.37 4.46
C VAL A 219 -19.80 -1.25 3.43
N ARG A 220 -19.23 -0.13 3.87
CA ARG A 220 -18.94 1.02 3.03
C ARG A 220 -17.46 1.33 3.14
N GLU A 221 -16.91 1.74 2.01
CA GLU A 221 -15.59 2.33 1.96
C GLU A 221 -15.48 3.42 3.03
N SER A 222 -14.44 3.33 3.88
CA SER A 222 -14.22 4.37 4.88
C SER A 222 -13.91 5.65 4.14
N GLU A 223 -14.76 6.67 4.29
CA GLU A 223 -14.35 8.03 3.96
C GLU A 223 -13.10 8.33 4.79
N ARG A 224 -11.99 8.59 4.10
CA ARG A 224 -10.73 9.02 4.70
C ARG A 224 -10.87 10.48 5.10
N THR A 225 -11.70 10.71 6.09
CA THR A 225 -11.94 12.03 6.64
C THR A 225 -10.74 12.47 7.46
N ASP A 226 -10.62 13.79 7.66
CA ASP A 226 -9.53 14.35 8.46
C ASP A 226 -9.54 13.79 9.89
N GLU A 227 -10.71 13.40 10.43
CA GLU A 227 -10.80 12.72 11.73
C GLU A 227 -10.05 11.39 11.77
N VAL A 228 -10.07 10.59 10.69
CA VAL A 228 -9.33 9.32 10.64
C VAL A 228 -7.82 9.58 10.63
N LEU A 229 -7.38 10.59 9.88
CA LEU A 229 -5.98 11.01 9.88
C LEU A 229 -5.55 11.52 11.26
N HIS A 230 -6.34 12.37 11.90
CA HIS A 230 -6.03 12.92 13.23
C HIS A 230 -5.87 11.80 14.27
N ARG A 231 -6.79 10.84 14.30
CA ARG A 231 -6.71 9.69 15.22
C ARG A 231 -5.47 8.83 14.97
N TYR A 232 -5.14 8.62 13.69
CA TYR A 232 -3.92 7.91 13.31
C TYR A 232 -2.67 8.64 13.80
N LEU A 233 -2.57 9.95 13.57
CA LEU A 233 -1.44 10.78 14.00
C LEU A 233 -1.29 10.85 15.51
N GLN A 234 -2.40 10.92 16.26
CA GLN A 234 -2.39 10.82 17.73
C GLN A 234 -1.78 9.51 18.24
N HIS A 235 -1.93 8.41 17.50
CA HIS A 235 -1.36 7.10 17.86
C HIS A 235 0.09 6.90 17.45
N LEU A 236 0.65 7.77 16.60
CA LEU A 236 2.04 7.66 16.17
C LEU A 236 3.03 8.11 17.26
N ASN A 237 2.57 8.59 18.42
CA ASN A 237 3.39 9.11 19.53
C ASN A 237 4.50 10.03 18.99
N ILE A 238 4.06 11.01 18.21
CA ILE A 238 4.90 12.07 17.62
C ILE A 238 5.10 13.16 18.67
#